data_AF-A0A544UQ50-F1
#
_entry.id   AF-A0A544UQ50-F1
#
_cell.length_a   1.000
_cell.length_b   1.000
_cell.length_c   1.000
_cell.angle_alpha   90.00
_cell.angle_beta   90.00
_cell.angle_gamma   90.00
#
_symmetry.space_group_name_H-M   'P 1'
#
loop_
_entity.id
_entity.type
_entity.pdbx_description
1 polymer ?
#
loop_
_entity_poly.entity_id
_entity_poly.type
_entity_poly.pdbx_seq_one_letter_code
_entity_poly.pdbx_strand_id
1 'polypeptide(L)' 'MLVRDDGTLYPNNFAKVGVLDGELTLSDEPTNIRVMERVTENIVRVFIK' A
#
# COMPACT_ATOMS: atom_id res chain seq x y z
N MET A 1 2.74 3.71 9.16
CA MET A 1 3.90 2.82 8.90
C MET A 1 4.41 3.08 7.49
N LEU A 2 5.72 3.01 7.25
CA LEU A 2 6.29 3.09 5.90
C LEU A 2 6.46 1.66 5.36
N VAL A 3 5.99 1.41 4.15
CA VAL A 3 6.00 0.07 3.54
C VAL A 3 6.41 0.19 2.08
N ARG A 4 7.10 -0.83 1.58
CA ARG A 4 7.45 -0.95 0.17
C ARG A 4 6.22 -1.38 -0.64
N ASP A 5 6.03 -0.75 -1.78
CA ASP A 5 4.97 -1.10 -2.73
C ASP A 5 5.53 -1.44 -4.10
N ASP A 6 4.71 -2.13 -4.89
CA ASP A 6 5.01 -2.55 -6.28
C ASP A 6 4.85 -1.41 -7.31
N GLY A 7 4.67 -0.17 -6.85
CA GLY A 7 4.43 1.01 -7.67
C GLY A 7 2.96 1.23 -8.04
N THR A 8 2.04 0.33 -7.66
CA THR A 8 0.61 0.44 -8.02
C THR A 8 -0.23 1.22 -7.01
N LEU A 9 0.33 1.60 -5.85
CA LEU A 9 -0.43 2.24 -4.79
C LEU A 9 -0.58 3.76 -4.98
N TYR A 10 -1.77 4.26 -4.67
CA TYR A 10 -2.07 5.69 -4.68
C TYR A 10 -2.72 6.12 -3.36
N PRO A 11 -2.53 7.39 -2.94
CA PRO A 11 -3.17 7.92 -1.75
C PRO A 11 -4.69 7.69 -1.77
N ASN A 12 -5.26 7.37 -0.61
CA ASN A 12 -6.67 7.03 -0.36
C ASN A 12 -7.15 5.65 -0.83
N ASN A 13 -6.35 4.85 -1.53
CA ASN A 13 -6.75 3.49 -1.91
C ASN A 13 -6.50 2.47 -0.77
N PHE A 14 -7.15 1.32 -0.91
CA PHE A 14 -6.87 0.15 -0.08
C PHE A 14 -5.70 -0.64 -0.65
N ALA A 15 -4.93 -1.26 0.23
CA ALA A 15 -3.80 -2.10 -0.14
C ALA A 15 -3.96 -3.50 0.46
N LYS A 16 -3.31 -4.48 -0.17
CA LYS A 16 -3.19 -5.85 0.35
C LYS A 16 -1.74 -6.31 0.24
N VAL A 17 -1.39 -7.34 1.00
CA VAL A 17 -0.06 -7.97 0.86
C VAL A 17 -0.05 -8.71 -0.47
N GLY A 18 0.88 -8.31 -1.33
CA GLY A 18 1.14 -8.92 -2.62
C GLY A 18 1.78 -10.31 -2.46
N VAL A 19 1.71 -11.08 -3.54
CA VAL A 19 2.24 -12.46 -3.56
C VAL A 19 3.77 -12.46 -3.71
N LEU A 20 4.35 -11.37 -4.23
CA LEU A 20 5.78 -11.20 -4.41
C LEU A 20 6.37 -10.47 -3.20
N ASP A 21 7.32 -11.12 -2.53
CA ASP A 21 8.23 -10.56 -1.52
C ASP A 21 7.61 -9.75 -0.35
N GLY A 22 6.31 -9.95 -0.09
CA GLY A 22 5.60 -9.26 1.00
C GLY A 22 5.38 -7.77 0.78
N GLU A 23 5.55 -7.29 -0.46
CA GLU A 23 5.26 -5.90 -0.83
C GLU A 23 3.75 -5.65 -0.82
N LEU A 24 3.35 -4.39 -0.64
CA LEU A 24 1.93 -4.03 -0.76
C LEU A 24 1.57 -3.76 -2.23
N THR A 25 0.41 -4.26 -2.62
CA THR A 25 -0.20 -4.03 -3.94
C THR A 25 -1.61 -3.46 -3.78
N LEU A 26 -2.14 -2.88 -4.84
CA LEU A 26 -3.48 -2.30 -4.86
C LEU A 26 -4.56 -3.35 -4.55
N SER A 27 -5.55 -2.95 -3.76
CA SER A 27 -6.76 -3.73 -3.51
C SER A 27 -7.97 -2.94 -4.00
N ASP A 28 -8.79 -3.57 -4.84
CA ASP A 28 -10.08 -3.02 -5.27
C ASP A 28 -11.16 -3.19 -4.19
N GLU A 29 -10.89 -4.02 -3.18
CA GLU A 29 -11.78 -4.26 -2.05
C GLU A 29 -11.28 -3.55 -0.78
N PRO A 30 -12.19 -3.11 0.11
CA PRO A 30 -11.83 -2.56 1.40
C PRO A 30 -10.98 -3.53 2.23
N THR A 31 -9.83 -3.06 2.69
CA THR A 31 -8.95 -3.81 3.60
C THR A 31 -8.63 -3.00 4.86
N ASN A 32 -7.94 -3.63 5.81
CA ASN A 32 -7.44 -2.94 7.00
C ASN A 32 -6.23 -2.03 6.71
N ILE A 33 -5.73 -1.98 5.47
CA ILE A 33 -4.54 -1.21 5.08
C ILE A 33 -4.98 -0.10 4.13
N ARG A 34 -4.83 1.16 4.56
CA ARG A 34 -5.16 2.34 3.77
C ARG A 34 -3.91 3.14 3.46
N VAL A 35 -3.74 3.51 2.19
CA VAL A 35 -2.62 4.35 1.74
C VAL A 35 -2.90 5.79 2.09
N MET A 36 -2.01 6.42 2.85
CA MET A 36 -2.12 7.80 3.29
C MET A 36 -1.42 8.75 2.32
N GLU A 37 -0.19 8.43 1.94
CA GLU A 37 0.60 9.23 1.00
C GLU A 37 1.70 8.39 0.35
N ARG A 38 2.18 8.85 -0.82
CA ARG A 38 3.36 8.31 -1.48
C ARG A 38 4.58 9.13 -1.07
N VAL A 39 5.59 8.45 -0.51
CA VAL A 39 6.81 9.09 0.00
C VAL A 39 7.90 9.07 -1.07
N THR A 40 8.07 7.94 -1.75
CA THR A 40 8.96 7.77 -2.91
C THR A 40 8.32 6.85 -3.96
N GLU A 41 9.04 6.57 -5.05
CA GLU A 41 8.57 5.72 -6.14
C GLU A 41 8.13 4.31 -5.68
N ASN A 42 8.76 3.75 -4.64
CA ASN A 42 8.45 2.40 -4.14
C ASN A 42 8.16 2.39 -2.62
N ILE A 43 7.90 3.55 -2.00
CA ILE A 43 7.60 3.63 -0.57
C ILE A 43 6.34 4.47 -0.37
N VAL A 44 5.37 3.88 0.31
CA VAL A 44 4.15 4.54 0.75
C VAL A 44 4.05 4.58 2.26
N ARG A 45 3.34 5.59 2.77
CA ARG A 45 2.89 5.59 4.15
C ARG A 45 1.49 5.02 4.20
N VAL A 46 1.30 4.01 5.04
CA VAL A 46 0.00 3.38 5.27
C VAL A 46 -0.47 3.56 6.70
N PHE A 47 -1.79 3.57 6.85
CA PHE A 47 -2.50 3.38 8.10
C PHE A 47 -3.04 1.94 8.14
N ILE A 48 -2.81 1.24 9.24
CA ILE A 48 -3.32 -0.12 9.47
C ILE A 48 -4.22 -0.04 10.69
N LYS A 49 -5.45 -0.53 10.55
CA LYS A 49 -6.42 -0.66 11.64
C LYS A 49 -6.19 -1.95 12.42
#